data_AF-A0A7R7XXU9-F1
#
_entry.id   AF-A0A7R7XXU9-F1
#
_cell.length_a   1.000
_cell.length_b   1.000
_cell.length_c   1.000
_cell.angle_alpha   90.00
_cell.angle_beta   90.00
_cell.angle_gamma   90.00
#
_symmetry.space_group_name_H-M   'P 1'
#
loop_
_entity.id
_entity.type
_entity.pdbx_description
1 polymer ?
#
loop_
_entity_poly.entity_id
_entity_poly.type
_entity_poly.pdbx_seq_one_letter_code
_entity_poly.pdbx_strand_id
1 'polypeptide(L)'
;MSVLAGAPSEVTQSDTHYPRDSYDAVAALKILKRWLPAELGLAILHYAGYWLRSRVARQASVRFSESLCHDGSPYLLSEPIKGKRFPVQQIIIDIWSHDQGWSSYPEDHGTYRGSWTWFDLGIQRPLGRGEIAMDLPPLVTNVHASSETRHHQVVYQRHEQLWMGNLQAGDRISIAPRARFPGWVNFTEGASIEIYTDLF
;
A
#
# COMPACT_ATOMS: atom_id res chain seq x y z
N MET A 1 10.22 21.94 -33.81
CA MET A 1 9.44 20.71 -33.59
C MET A 1 8.94 20.77 -32.15
N SER A 2 7.70 21.19 -31.95
CA SER A 2 7.09 21.35 -30.62
C SER A 2 6.53 20.00 -30.19
N VAL A 3 7.06 19.44 -29.10
CA VAL A 3 6.55 18.21 -28.51
C VAL A 3 5.55 18.62 -27.45
N LEU A 4 4.27 18.43 -27.75
CA LEU A 4 3.17 18.60 -26.80
C LEU A 4 3.30 17.51 -25.74
N ALA A 5 3.62 17.90 -24.51
CA ALA A 5 3.47 17.06 -23.34
C ALA A 5 1.97 16.83 -23.12
N GLY A 6 1.47 15.66 -23.50
CA GLY A 6 0.12 15.23 -23.17
C GLY A 6 0.01 15.08 -21.65
N ALA A 7 -0.89 15.85 -21.03
CA ALA A 7 -1.25 15.65 -19.64
C ALA A 7 -1.70 14.19 -19.43
N PRO A 8 -1.37 13.56 -18.29
CA PRO A 8 -1.89 12.24 -17.99
C PRO A 8 -3.41 12.34 -17.97
N SER A 9 -4.06 11.58 -18.84
CA SER A 9 -5.51 11.49 -18.91
C SER A 9 -6.01 11.01 -17.56
N GLU A 10 -6.71 11.87 -16.83
CA GLU A 10 -7.52 11.48 -15.67
C GLU A 10 -8.60 10.52 -16.14
N VAL A 11 -8.25 9.24 -16.21
CA VAL A 11 -9.22 8.16 -16.19
C VAL A 11 -9.89 8.26 -14.83
N THR A 12 -11.02 8.96 -14.79
CA THR A 12 -11.96 8.97 -13.67
C THR A 12 -12.60 7.59 -13.60
N GLN A 13 -11.81 6.62 -13.14
CA GLN A 13 -12.31 5.32 -12.72
C GLN A 13 -13.32 5.62 -11.60
N SER A 14 -14.57 5.23 -11.80
CA SER A 14 -15.62 5.38 -10.80
C SER A 14 -15.09 4.86 -9.46
N ASP A 15 -14.83 5.76 -8.52
CA ASP A 15 -14.25 5.45 -7.19
C ASP A 15 -15.28 4.76 -6.27
N THR A 16 -16.40 4.30 -6.85
CA THR A 16 -17.52 3.69 -6.13
C THR A 16 -17.20 2.22 -5.90
N HIS A 17 -16.77 1.92 -4.68
CA HIS A 17 -16.54 0.56 -4.20
C HIS A 17 -17.73 0.08 -3.37
N TYR A 18 -18.12 -1.19 -3.55
CA TYR A 18 -19.11 -1.85 -2.71
C TYR A 18 -18.47 -3.00 -1.92
N PRO A 19 -18.88 -3.20 -0.66
CA PRO A 19 -19.79 -2.37 0.12
C PRO A 19 -19.21 -0.97 0.42
N ARG A 20 -20.05 0.07 0.37
CA ARG A 20 -19.63 1.44 0.68
C ARG A 20 -19.40 1.63 2.19
N ASP A 21 -20.17 0.90 2.98
CA ASP A 21 -20.12 0.88 4.43
C ASP A 21 -20.58 -0.50 4.96
N SER A 22 -20.62 -0.65 6.29
CA SER A 22 -21.09 -1.90 6.89
C SER A 22 -22.59 -2.17 6.68
N TYR A 23 -23.40 -1.15 6.40
CA TYR A 23 -24.82 -1.31 6.13
C TYR A 23 -25.06 -2.01 4.81
N ASP A 24 -24.34 -1.65 3.75
CA ASP A 24 -24.39 -2.33 2.45
C ASP A 24 -24.07 -3.84 2.57
N ALA A 25 -23.06 -4.19 3.37
CA ALA A 25 -22.68 -5.58 3.62
C ALA A 25 -23.77 -6.35 4.38
N VAL A 26 -24.33 -5.75 5.42
CA VAL A 26 -25.45 -6.34 6.17
C VAL A 26 -26.69 -6.47 5.30
N ALA A 27 -26.97 -5.50 4.43
CA ALA A 27 -28.08 -5.54 3.49
C ALA A 27 -27.90 -6.68 2.47
N ALA A 28 -26.71 -6.84 1.90
CA ALA A 28 -26.39 -7.95 0.99
C ALA A 28 -26.59 -9.31 1.68
N LEU A 29 -26.07 -9.48 2.92
CA LEU A 29 -26.28 -10.71 3.69
C LEU A 29 -27.77 -10.95 3.98
N LYS A 30 -28.54 -9.92 4.32
CA LYS A 30 -30.00 -10.04 4.54
C LYS A 30 -30.73 -10.51 3.29
N ILE A 31 -30.31 -10.06 2.10
CA ILE A 31 -30.89 -10.51 0.83
C ILE A 31 -30.57 -11.99 0.59
N LEU A 32 -29.31 -12.39 0.77
CA LEU A 32 -28.88 -13.79 0.60
C LEU A 32 -29.60 -14.72 1.59
N LYS A 33 -29.80 -14.28 2.83
CA LYS A 33 -30.51 -15.02 3.89
C LYS A 33 -31.98 -15.30 3.60
N ARG A 34 -32.58 -14.68 2.56
CA ARG A 34 -33.94 -15.04 2.11
C ARG A 34 -33.98 -16.39 1.40
N TRP A 35 -32.85 -16.83 0.86
CA TRP A 35 -32.75 -18.01 0.01
C TRP A 35 -31.75 -19.05 0.54
N LEU A 36 -30.80 -18.62 1.38
CA LEU A 36 -29.69 -19.45 1.84
C LEU A 36 -29.54 -19.38 3.37
N PRO A 37 -29.03 -20.46 4.01
CA PRO A 37 -28.48 -20.38 5.35
C PRO A 37 -27.42 -19.28 5.48
N ALA A 38 -27.25 -18.74 6.68
CA ALA A 38 -26.35 -17.62 6.91
C ALA A 38 -24.90 -17.96 6.55
N GLU A 39 -24.48 -19.19 6.80
CA GLU A 39 -23.15 -19.72 6.54
C GLU A 39 -22.82 -19.68 5.05
N LEU A 40 -23.77 -20.06 4.18
CA LEU A 40 -23.58 -19.99 2.73
C LEU A 40 -23.60 -18.55 2.23
N GLY A 41 -24.47 -17.70 2.79
CA GLY A 41 -24.48 -16.27 2.48
C GLY A 41 -23.14 -15.60 2.80
N LEU A 42 -22.57 -15.90 3.97
CA LEU A 42 -21.25 -15.42 4.38
C LEU A 42 -20.13 -15.94 3.47
N ALA A 43 -20.15 -17.24 3.14
CA ALA A 43 -19.19 -17.82 2.22
C ALA A 43 -19.23 -17.15 0.84
N ILE A 44 -20.43 -16.88 0.30
CA ILE A 44 -20.59 -16.17 -0.97
C ILE A 44 -19.97 -14.78 -0.90
N LEU A 45 -20.27 -13.99 0.13
CA LEU A 45 -19.71 -12.65 0.28
C LEU A 45 -18.18 -12.67 0.42
N HIS A 46 -17.66 -13.65 1.17
CA HIS A 46 -16.22 -13.84 1.34
C HIS A 46 -15.52 -14.17 0.02
N TYR A 47 -16.01 -15.17 -0.73
CA TYR A 47 -15.43 -15.57 -2.01
C TYR A 47 -15.65 -14.53 -3.12
N ALA A 48 -16.70 -13.72 -3.03
CA ALA A 48 -16.94 -12.62 -3.95
C ALA A 48 -16.05 -11.40 -3.69
N GLY A 49 -15.23 -11.41 -2.62
CA GLY A 49 -14.42 -10.26 -2.24
C GLY A 49 -15.27 -9.04 -1.82
N TYR A 50 -16.46 -9.28 -1.27
CA TYR A 50 -17.40 -8.21 -0.87
C TYR A 50 -16.97 -7.59 0.47
N TRP A 51 -15.79 -6.96 0.46
CA TRP A 51 -15.07 -6.43 1.62
C TRP A 51 -15.10 -4.91 1.64
N LEU A 52 -15.11 -4.31 2.83
CA LEU A 52 -15.06 -2.86 2.97
C LEU A 52 -13.67 -2.36 2.56
N ARG A 53 -13.63 -1.30 1.74
CA ARG A 53 -12.37 -0.66 1.31
C ARG A 53 -12.11 0.60 2.12
N SER A 54 -10.91 0.68 2.71
CA SER A 54 -10.34 1.90 3.25
C SER A 54 -9.20 2.36 2.36
N ARG A 55 -9.16 3.64 1.98
CA ARG A 55 -8.14 4.19 1.09
C ARG A 55 -7.56 5.47 1.66
N VAL A 56 -6.24 5.58 1.61
CA VAL A 56 -5.52 6.83 1.82
C VAL A 56 -4.54 7.04 0.67
N ALA A 57 -4.37 8.29 0.24
CA ALA A 57 -3.42 8.65 -0.79
C ALA A 57 -2.73 9.96 -0.44
N ARG A 58 -1.47 10.09 -0.86
CA ARG A 58 -0.70 11.33 -0.80
C ARG A 58 -0.04 11.55 -2.16
N GLN A 59 -0.27 12.72 -2.74
CA GLN A 59 0.35 13.18 -3.97
C GLN A 59 1.21 14.40 -3.65
N ALA A 60 2.45 14.16 -3.23
CA ALA A 60 3.37 15.20 -2.84
C ALA A 60 4.80 14.77 -3.14
N SER A 61 5.47 15.50 -4.02
CA SER A 61 6.87 15.25 -4.36
C SER A 61 7.79 15.60 -3.18
N VAL A 62 8.43 14.58 -2.61
CA VAL A 62 9.38 14.71 -1.50
C VAL A 62 10.64 13.92 -1.83
N ARG A 63 11.79 14.45 -1.41
CA ARG A 63 13.10 13.83 -1.60
C ARG A 63 13.59 13.24 -0.29
N PHE A 64 14.00 11.99 -0.31
CA PHE A 64 14.51 11.27 0.85
C PHE A 64 15.97 10.92 0.64
N SER A 65 16.86 11.61 1.35
CA SER A 65 18.27 11.22 1.52
C SER A 65 18.42 10.38 2.79
N GLU A 66 19.56 9.73 2.95
CA GLU A 66 19.89 8.94 4.14
C GLU A 66 19.62 9.70 5.46
N SER A 67 20.04 10.96 5.56
CA SER A 67 19.81 11.81 6.75
C SER A 67 18.33 12.07 7.05
N LEU A 68 17.51 12.26 6.01
CA LEU A 68 16.07 12.51 6.16
C LEU A 68 15.30 11.23 6.52
N CYS A 69 15.87 10.05 6.28
CA CYS A 69 15.25 8.77 6.63
C CYS A 69 15.39 8.41 8.13
N HIS A 70 16.23 9.12 8.89
CA HIS A 70 16.56 8.78 10.28
C HIS A 70 15.45 9.11 11.28
N ASP A 71 14.56 10.05 10.95
CA ASP A 71 13.47 10.45 11.85
C ASP A 71 12.39 9.37 11.99
N GLY A 72 12.43 8.33 11.15
CA GLY A 72 11.49 7.22 11.13
C GLY A 72 10.07 7.62 10.71
N SER A 73 9.86 8.85 10.25
CA SER A 73 8.55 9.35 9.88
C SER A 73 8.12 8.74 8.54
N PRO A 74 6.97 8.06 8.49
CA PRO A 74 6.50 7.48 7.25
C PRO A 74 6.04 8.59 6.28
N TYR A 75 6.19 8.35 4.98
CA TYR A 75 5.63 9.23 3.95
C TYR A 75 4.10 9.16 3.94
N LEU A 76 3.56 7.96 4.14
CA LEU A 76 2.13 7.71 4.16
C LEU A 76 1.78 6.75 5.29
N LEU A 77 0.71 7.05 6.00
CA LEU A 77 0.16 6.25 7.08
C LEU A 77 -1.34 6.06 6.83
N SER A 78 -1.81 4.82 6.93
CA SER A 78 -3.23 4.52 6.78
C SER A 78 -4.07 5.05 7.93
N GLU A 79 -5.37 5.17 7.67
CA GLU A 79 -6.35 5.19 8.74
C GLU A 79 -6.28 3.89 9.56
N PRO A 80 -6.72 3.90 10.83
CA PRO A 80 -6.81 2.68 11.63
C PRO A 80 -7.66 1.63 10.92
N ILE A 81 -7.15 0.40 10.86
CA ILE A 81 -7.86 -0.74 10.29
C ILE A 81 -9.21 -0.88 11.02
N LYS A 82 -10.29 -0.95 10.24
CA LYS A 82 -11.65 -1.14 10.75
C LYS A 82 -12.05 -2.61 10.61
N GLY A 83 -12.88 -3.09 11.54
CA GLY A 83 -13.45 -4.44 11.47
C GLY A 83 -13.35 -5.16 12.81
N LYS A 84 -13.58 -6.47 12.77
CA LYS A 84 -13.46 -7.37 13.93
C LYS A 84 -12.02 -7.86 14.10
N ARG A 85 -11.82 -8.98 14.79
CA ARG A 85 -10.50 -9.58 15.02
C ARG A 85 -9.96 -10.16 13.70
N PHE A 86 -8.75 -9.73 13.32
CA PHE A 86 -8.06 -10.13 12.08
C PHE A 86 -8.86 -9.88 10.79
N PRO A 87 -9.24 -8.62 10.52
CA PRO A 87 -10.24 -8.31 9.50
C PRO A 87 -9.66 -8.17 8.09
N VAL A 88 -8.33 -8.00 7.94
CA VAL A 88 -7.71 -7.67 6.66
C VAL A 88 -7.66 -8.89 5.75
N GLN A 89 -8.14 -8.74 4.52
CA GLN A 89 -8.13 -9.76 3.48
C GLN A 89 -7.14 -9.44 2.35
N GLN A 90 -7.02 -8.15 2.01
CA GLN A 90 -6.13 -7.69 0.94
C GLN A 90 -5.61 -6.29 1.25
N ILE A 91 -4.36 -6.02 0.86
CA ILE A 91 -3.76 -4.68 0.85
C ILE A 91 -3.22 -4.42 -0.55
N ILE A 92 -3.54 -3.25 -1.11
CA ILE A 92 -2.95 -2.75 -2.37
C ILE A 92 -2.16 -1.50 -2.04
N ILE A 93 -0.93 -1.43 -2.52
CA ILE A 93 -0.05 -0.28 -2.37
C ILE A 93 0.42 0.15 -3.76
N ASP A 94 0.20 1.43 -4.06
CA ASP A 94 0.75 2.07 -5.25
C ASP A 94 1.76 3.13 -4.83
N ILE A 95 2.89 3.21 -5.53
CA ILE A 95 3.98 4.16 -5.28
C ILE A 95 4.44 4.72 -6.62
N TRP A 96 4.62 6.04 -6.70
CA TRP A 96 5.23 6.73 -7.83
C TRP A 96 6.56 7.30 -7.39
N SER A 97 7.64 6.72 -7.88
CA SER A 97 8.99 7.10 -7.45
C SER A 97 10.07 6.81 -8.47
N HIS A 98 11.23 7.41 -8.23
CA HIS A 98 12.45 7.12 -8.96
C HIS A 98 13.69 7.43 -8.11
N ASP A 99 14.84 7.09 -8.68
CA ASP A 99 16.14 7.30 -8.07
C ASP A 99 16.75 8.63 -8.51
N GLN A 100 17.92 9.02 -8.01
CA GLN A 100 18.52 10.33 -8.33
C GLN A 100 18.89 10.56 -9.81
N GLY A 101 18.96 9.50 -10.62
CA GLY A 101 19.25 9.62 -12.05
C GLY A 101 20.73 9.60 -12.43
N TRP A 102 21.62 9.32 -11.48
CA TRP A 102 23.06 9.20 -11.76
C TRP A 102 23.73 8.25 -10.75
N SER A 103 24.77 7.54 -11.18
CA SER A 103 25.66 6.76 -10.32
C SER A 103 27.02 6.57 -10.97
N SER A 104 28.08 6.40 -10.18
CA SER A 104 29.44 6.12 -10.65
C SER A 104 29.65 4.69 -11.17
N TYR A 105 28.60 3.85 -11.09
CA TYR A 105 28.60 2.45 -11.54
C TYR A 105 27.71 2.30 -12.79
N PRO A 106 28.20 2.69 -13.98
CA PRO A 106 27.42 2.64 -15.22
C PRO A 106 26.94 1.23 -15.60
N GLU A 107 27.65 0.19 -15.18
CA GLU A 107 27.29 -1.21 -15.39
C GLU A 107 25.97 -1.64 -14.73
N ASP A 108 25.53 -0.92 -13.69
CA ASP A 108 24.31 -1.20 -12.96
C ASP A 108 23.15 -0.26 -13.38
N HIS A 109 23.40 0.74 -14.23
CA HIS A 109 22.39 1.72 -14.67
C HIS A 109 21.21 1.04 -15.36
N GLY A 110 20.00 1.49 -15.03
CA GLY A 110 18.78 0.93 -15.62
C GLY A 110 18.39 -0.44 -15.07
N THR A 111 19.15 -0.98 -14.11
CA THR A 111 18.85 -2.25 -13.42
C THR A 111 18.44 -2.02 -11.97
N TYR A 112 18.07 -3.09 -11.25
CA TYR A 112 17.86 -3.04 -9.80
C TYR A 112 19.12 -3.36 -8.99
N ARG A 113 20.20 -3.80 -9.65
CA ARG A 113 21.46 -4.10 -8.98
C ARG A 113 22.08 -2.82 -8.47
N GLY A 114 22.66 -2.86 -7.27
CA GLY A 114 23.33 -1.69 -6.70
C GLY A 114 22.41 -0.51 -6.35
N SER A 115 21.09 -0.66 -6.45
CA SER A 115 20.14 0.39 -6.10
C SER A 115 20.05 0.55 -4.59
N TRP A 116 20.22 1.79 -4.13
CA TRP A 116 20.14 2.14 -2.70
C TRP A 116 18.97 3.06 -2.40
N THR A 117 17.90 3.02 -3.20
CA THR A 117 16.62 3.66 -2.91
C THR A 117 15.47 2.66 -2.96
N TRP A 118 14.74 2.52 -1.87
CA TRP A 118 13.68 1.52 -1.70
C TRP A 118 12.60 2.01 -0.74
N PHE A 119 11.60 1.17 -0.46
CA PHE A 119 10.51 1.47 0.46
C PHE A 119 10.34 0.34 1.48
N ASP A 120 10.16 0.72 2.75
CA ASP A 120 9.82 -0.21 3.83
C ASP A 120 8.32 -0.17 4.12
N LEU A 121 7.75 -1.35 4.34
CA LEU A 121 6.43 -1.50 4.93
C LEU A 121 6.54 -1.42 6.46
N GLY A 122 5.68 -0.65 7.10
CA GLY A 122 5.57 -0.61 8.56
C GLY A 122 4.17 -0.93 9.05
N ILE A 123 4.09 -1.43 10.28
CA ILE A 123 2.84 -1.60 11.01
C ILE A 123 2.93 -0.78 12.29
N GLN A 124 2.08 0.23 12.42
CA GLN A 124 1.96 1.02 13.64
C GLN A 124 0.76 0.55 14.45
N ARG A 125 1.01 0.11 15.69
CA ARG A 125 -0.03 -0.34 16.62
C ARG A 125 -0.42 0.76 17.61
N PRO A 126 -1.67 0.75 18.12
CA PRO A 126 -2.06 1.60 19.25
C PRO A 126 -1.18 1.37 20.48
N LEU A 127 -1.00 2.41 21.30
CA LEU A 127 -0.23 2.37 22.54
C LEU A 127 -0.70 1.22 23.46
N GLY A 128 0.25 0.54 24.10
CA GLY A 128 -0.02 -0.59 24.99
C GLY A 128 -0.14 -1.95 24.28
N ARG A 129 -0.09 -1.99 22.94
CA ARG A 129 0.19 -3.23 22.22
C ARG A 129 1.68 -3.37 21.99
N GLY A 130 2.22 -4.54 22.34
CA GLY A 130 3.62 -4.87 22.07
C GLY A 130 3.97 -4.72 20.59
N GLU A 131 5.23 -4.39 20.33
CA GLU A 131 5.80 -4.36 18.99
C GLU A 131 5.63 -5.71 18.31
N ILE A 132 5.42 -5.64 17.00
CA ILE A 132 5.54 -6.82 16.17
C ILE A 132 7.01 -6.94 15.78
N ALA A 133 7.73 -7.87 16.38
CA ALA A 133 8.98 -8.36 15.79
C ALA A 133 8.63 -9.31 14.64
N MET A 134 8.20 -8.76 13.50
CA MET A 134 8.04 -9.52 12.26
C MET A 134 8.93 -8.89 11.21
N ASP A 135 9.68 -9.74 10.51
CA ASP A 135 10.35 -9.37 9.28
C ASP A 135 9.26 -9.11 8.23
N LEU A 136 8.88 -7.84 8.07
CA LEU A 136 7.97 -7.42 7.01
C LEU A 136 8.70 -7.51 5.67
N PRO A 137 8.00 -7.90 4.59
CA PRO A 137 8.62 -7.93 3.28
C PRO A 137 9.06 -6.52 2.86
N PRO A 138 10.18 -6.40 2.13
CA PRO A 138 10.49 -5.15 1.45
C PRO A 138 9.37 -4.83 0.45
N LEU A 139 8.99 -3.55 0.30
CA LEU A 139 7.94 -3.16 -0.65
C LEU A 139 8.47 -3.18 -2.08
N VAL A 140 9.27 -2.17 -2.42
CA VAL A 140 9.74 -1.92 -3.78
C VAL A 140 11.10 -1.23 -3.73
N THR A 141 11.90 -1.47 -4.76
CA THR A 141 13.21 -0.82 -4.96
C THR A 141 13.16 -0.06 -6.27
N ASN A 142 13.68 1.17 -6.29
CA ASN A 142 13.74 1.94 -7.52
C ASN A 142 14.83 1.39 -8.44
N VAL A 143 14.73 1.72 -9.73
CA VAL A 143 15.80 1.40 -10.66
C VAL A 143 16.99 2.33 -10.46
N HIS A 144 18.16 1.71 -10.38
CA HIS A 144 19.44 2.34 -10.14
C HIS A 144 19.72 3.45 -11.15
N ALA A 145 20.02 4.63 -10.62
CA ALA A 145 20.41 5.82 -11.39
C ALA A 145 19.40 6.22 -12.47
N SER A 146 18.10 5.94 -12.27
CA SER A 146 17.04 6.36 -13.18
C SER A 146 16.34 7.61 -12.67
N SER A 147 16.26 8.66 -13.49
CA SER A 147 15.44 9.86 -13.22
C SER A 147 14.01 9.73 -13.74
N GLU A 148 13.63 8.58 -14.29
CA GLU A 148 12.29 8.31 -14.80
C GLU A 148 11.39 7.75 -13.70
N THR A 149 10.32 8.48 -13.38
CA THR A 149 9.28 8.08 -12.44
C THR A 149 8.56 6.83 -12.91
N ARG A 150 8.49 5.83 -12.02
CA ARG A 150 7.78 4.58 -12.27
C ARG A 150 6.64 4.43 -11.29
N HIS A 151 5.57 3.80 -11.78
CA HIS A 151 4.47 3.32 -10.96
C HIS A 151 4.78 1.89 -10.51
N HIS A 152 4.89 1.71 -9.21
CA HIS A 152 5.04 0.42 -8.57
C HIS A 152 3.72 0.04 -7.89
N GLN A 153 3.22 -1.16 -8.17
CA GLN A 153 2.04 -1.71 -7.51
C GLN A 153 2.40 -3.01 -6.79
N VAL A 154 2.04 -3.08 -5.51
CA VAL A 154 2.20 -4.27 -4.66
C VAL A 154 0.84 -4.68 -4.13
N VAL A 155 0.50 -5.95 -4.32
CA VAL A 155 -0.74 -6.55 -3.82
C VAL A 155 -0.38 -7.63 -2.83
N TYR A 156 -0.87 -7.50 -1.61
CA TYR A 156 -0.74 -8.51 -0.57
C TYR A 156 -2.09 -9.18 -0.34
N GLN A 157 -2.13 -10.50 -0.52
CA GLN A 157 -3.28 -11.33 -0.20
C GLN A 157 -3.07 -12.01 1.15
N ARG A 158 -4.11 -12.04 2.00
CA ARG A 158 -4.03 -12.63 3.35
C ARG A 158 -3.52 -14.07 3.34
N HIS A 159 -3.94 -14.87 2.36
CA HIS A 159 -3.61 -16.29 2.29
C HIS A 159 -2.15 -16.56 1.86
N GLU A 160 -1.47 -15.55 1.32
CA GLU A 160 -0.06 -15.63 0.89
C GLU A 160 0.90 -15.06 1.94
N GLN A 161 0.38 -14.24 2.86
CA GLN A 161 1.17 -13.38 3.74
C GLN A 161 0.86 -13.67 5.21
N LEU A 162 1.69 -14.49 5.86
CA LEU A 162 1.51 -14.87 7.26
C LEU A 162 1.39 -13.66 8.20
N TRP A 163 2.13 -12.58 7.93
CA TRP A 163 2.11 -11.37 8.74
C TRP A 163 0.75 -10.66 8.72
N MET A 164 -0.02 -10.76 7.64
CA MET A 164 -1.35 -10.17 7.54
C MET A 164 -2.33 -10.81 8.54
N GLY A 165 -2.12 -12.08 8.88
CA GLY A 165 -2.91 -12.79 9.91
C GLY A 165 -2.78 -12.19 11.30
N ASN A 166 -1.76 -11.36 11.56
CA ASN A 166 -1.53 -10.68 12.83
C ASN A 166 -2.05 -9.24 12.87
N LEU A 167 -2.55 -8.70 11.74
CA LEU A 167 -3.14 -7.37 11.65
C LEU A 167 -4.49 -7.35 12.35
N GLN A 168 -4.74 -6.32 13.13
CA GLN A 168 -5.97 -6.20 13.91
C GLN A 168 -6.60 -4.83 13.71
N ALA A 169 -7.87 -4.72 14.13
CA ALA A 169 -8.52 -3.42 14.20
C ALA A 169 -7.71 -2.45 15.08
N GLY A 170 -7.55 -1.21 14.59
CA GLY A 170 -6.75 -0.17 15.21
C GLY A 170 -5.30 -0.09 14.73
N ASP A 171 -4.73 -1.19 14.20
CA ASP A 171 -3.40 -1.15 13.58
C ASP A 171 -3.43 -0.27 12.31
N ARG A 172 -2.29 0.31 11.94
CA ARG A 172 -2.12 1.15 10.74
C ARG A 172 -0.96 0.62 9.90
N ILE A 173 -1.08 0.76 8.59
CA ILE A 173 -0.03 0.43 7.63
C ILE A 173 0.70 1.70 7.24
N SER A 174 2.03 1.66 7.20
CA SER A 174 2.86 2.77 6.78
C SER A 174 3.79 2.42 5.63
N ILE A 175 4.11 3.43 4.83
CA ILE A 175 5.10 3.39 3.75
C ILE A 175 6.20 4.38 4.09
N ALA A 176 7.44 3.91 4.18
CA ALA A 176 8.61 4.73 4.46
C ALA A 176 9.61 4.64 3.29
N PRO A 177 9.82 5.73 2.52
CA PRO A 177 10.87 5.78 1.51
C PRO A 177 12.24 5.78 2.20
N ARG A 178 13.18 5.07 1.60
CA ARG A 178 14.55 4.92 2.09
C ARG A 178 15.54 5.28 0.99
N ALA A 179 16.66 5.84 1.43
CA ALA A 179 17.87 6.00 0.65
C ALA A 179 19.08 5.70 1.54
N ARG A 180 20.13 5.12 0.97
CA ARG A 180 21.38 4.84 1.69
C ARG A 180 22.58 5.34 0.91
N PHE A 181 23.58 5.83 1.65
CA PHE A 181 24.82 6.43 1.18
C PHE A 181 24.69 7.87 0.64
N PRO A 182 25.77 8.67 0.77
CA PRO A 182 25.83 10.01 0.20
C PRO A 182 25.54 10.02 -1.31
N GLY A 183 24.71 10.96 -1.75
CA GLY A 183 24.34 11.14 -3.16
C GLY A 183 23.16 10.30 -3.64
N TRP A 184 22.72 9.31 -2.87
CA TRP A 184 21.48 8.59 -3.14
C TRP A 184 20.27 9.33 -2.58
N VAL A 185 19.26 9.50 -3.43
CA VAL A 185 18.06 10.25 -3.09
C VAL A 185 16.87 9.53 -3.72
N ASN A 186 15.92 9.12 -2.89
CA ASN A 186 14.65 8.57 -3.34
C ASN A 186 13.67 9.73 -3.60
N PHE A 187 13.24 9.87 -4.84
CA PHE A 187 12.24 10.85 -5.24
C PHE A 187 10.88 10.18 -5.22
N THR A 188 10.04 10.54 -4.25
CA THR A 188 8.68 10.01 -4.12
C THR A 188 7.69 11.09 -4.52
N GLU A 189 6.94 10.86 -5.60
CA GLU A 189 5.91 11.79 -6.10
C GLU A 189 4.54 11.54 -5.48
N GLY A 190 4.24 10.27 -5.18
CA GLY A 190 2.98 9.90 -4.57
C GLY A 190 2.96 8.47 -4.07
N ALA A 191 1.99 8.17 -3.22
CA ALA A 191 1.66 6.81 -2.83
C ALA A 191 0.17 6.69 -2.43
N SER A 192 -0.38 5.48 -2.55
CA SER A 192 -1.67 5.12 -1.95
C SER A 192 -1.63 3.77 -1.25
N ILE A 193 -2.46 3.63 -0.22
CA ILE A 193 -2.71 2.38 0.48
C ILE A 193 -4.22 2.12 0.43
N GLU A 194 -4.60 0.96 -0.07
CA GLU A 194 -5.95 0.43 0.02
C GLU A 194 -5.95 -0.81 0.89
N ILE A 195 -6.86 -0.86 1.86
CA ILE A 195 -7.03 -1.99 2.78
C ILE A 195 -8.45 -2.51 2.63
N TYR A 196 -8.59 -3.78 2.31
CA TYR A 196 -9.86 -4.47 2.18
C TYR A 196 -10.08 -5.32 3.42
N THR A 197 -11.20 -5.08 4.12
CA THR A 197 -11.53 -5.77 5.36
C THR A 197 -12.85 -6.52 5.28
N ASP A 198 -12.83 -7.75 5.78
CA ASP A 198 -14.04 -8.54 5.99
C ASP A 198 -14.77 -8.02 7.24
N LEU A 199 -16.09 -7.92 7.12
CA LEU A 199 -16.97 -7.35 8.15
C LEU A 199 -17.55 -8.42 9.07
N PHE A 200 -17.52 -9.69 8.66
CA PHE A 200 -18.23 -10.78 9.33
C PHE A 200 -17.34 -11.64 10.22
#